data_AF-A0A964LB77-F1
#
_entry.id   AF-A0A964LB77-F1
#
_cell.length_a   1.000
_cell.length_b   1.000
_cell.length_c   1.000
_cell.angle_alpha   90.00
_cell.angle_beta   90.00
_cell.angle_gamma   90.00
#
_symmetry.space_group_name_H-M   'P 1'
#
loop_
_entity.id
_entity.type
_entity.pdbx_description
1 polymer ?
#
loop_
_entity_poly.entity_id
_entity_poly.type
_entity_poly.pdbx_seq_one_letter_code
_entity_poly.pdbx_strand_id
1 'polypeptide(L)'
;MSSDELADIVAYGGFRHGPNCLTGKWFAETPETARRWGEFLYQDQASVFHVIQVDVPLEIVDQMFRLSSLDQIGPARYAEGEVLALINQQQMGFAEVS
;
A
#
# COMPACT_ATOMS: atom_id res chain seq x y z
N MET A 1 6.88 -2.34 -0.50
CA MET A 1 7.33 -0.94 -0.62
C MET A 1 8.81 -0.84 -0.29
N SER A 2 9.50 0.20 -0.74
CA SER A 2 10.93 0.40 -0.43
C SER A 2 11.13 0.92 1.00
N SER A 3 12.37 0.88 1.49
CA SER A 3 12.71 1.44 2.80
C SER A 3 12.46 2.95 2.89
N ASP A 4 12.68 3.72 1.83
CA ASP A 4 12.36 5.16 1.79
C ASP A 4 10.85 5.41 1.92
N GLU A 5 10.03 4.60 1.25
CA GLU A 5 8.58 4.76 1.32
C GLU A 5 8.02 4.35 2.68
N LEU A 6 8.62 3.35 3.33
CA LEU A 6 8.32 3.02 4.72
C LEU A 6 8.71 4.17 5.66
N ALA A 7 9.91 4.73 5.49
CA ALA A 7 10.38 5.85 6.29
C ALA A 7 9.48 7.09 6.13
N ASP A 8 8.99 7.34 4.91
CA ASP A 8 8.02 8.40 4.61
C ASP A 8 6.70 8.19 5.38
N ILE A 9 6.15 6.98 5.33
CA ILE A 9 4.89 6.63 6.00
C ILE A 9 5.03 6.78 7.52
N VAL A 10 6.16 6.34 8.08
CA VAL A 10 6.44 6.47 9.52
C VAL A 10 6.63 7.93 9.92
N ALA A 11 7.36 8.73 9.14
CA ALA A 11 7.63 10.13 9.45
C ALA A 11 6.38 11.01 9.29
N TYR A 12 5.54 10.74 8.29
CA TYR A 12 4.28 11.45 8.06
C TYR A 12 3.15 10.93 8.97
N GLY A 13 3.25 9.69 9.45
CA GLY A 13 2.20 9.01 10.20
C GLY A 13 1.04 8.52 9.34
N GLY A 14 1.27 8.26 8.05
CA GLY A 14 0.22 8.07 7.05
C GLY A 14 0.74 7.79 5.64
N PHE A 15 -0.16 7.43 4.73
CA PHE A 15 0.10 7.34 3.31
C PHE A 15 -0.05 8.71 2.63
N ARG A 16 0.92 9.08 1.78
CA ARG A 16 0.82 10.27 0.93
C ARG A 16 1.34 10.01 -0.48
N HIS A 17 0.95 10.85 -1.42
CA HIS A 17 1.49 10.82 -2.78
C HIS A 17 3.01 11.03 -2.75
N GLY A 18 3.75 10.17 -3.44
CA GLY A 18 5.18 10.36 -3.67
C GLY A 18 5.42 11.49 -4.69
N PRO A 19 6.60 12.13 -4.67
CA PRO A 19 6.95 13.11 -5.70
C PRO A 19 6.92 12.43 -7.08
N ASN A 20 6.11 12.95 -8.01
CA ASN A 20 5.88 12.46 -9.38
C ASN A 20 5.10 11.14 -9.53
N CYS A 21 4.33 10.72 -8.53
CA CYS A 21 3.43 9.57 -8.65
C CYS A 21 2.00 10.00 -9.01
N LEU A 22 1.20 9.03 -9.51
CA LEU A 22 -0.26 9.17 -9.54
C LEU A 22 -0.75 9.60 -8.14
N THR A 23 -1.84 10.36 -8.08
CA THR A 23 -2.37 10.98 -6.86
C THR A 23 -2.76 10.00 -5.74
N GLY A 24 -2.67 8.69 -5.98
CA GLY A 24 -3.08 7.62 -5.07
C GLY A 24 -2.06 6.49 -4.92
N LYS A 25 -2.44 5.45 -4.16
CA LYS A 25 -1.61 4.25 -3.91
C LYS A 25 -2.41 2.97 -4.12
N TRP A 26 -1.68 1.92 -4.50
CA TRP A 26 -2.18 0.55 -4.59
C TRP A 26 -1.94 -0.22 -3.30
N PHE A 27 -2.94 -0.99 -2.89
CA PHE A 27 -2.95 -1.87 -1.73
C PHE A 27 -3.33 -3.28 -2.17
N ALA A 28 -2.57 -4.28 -1.74
CA ALA A 28 -2.96 -5.67 -1.89
C ALA A 28 -4.06 -6.03 -0.88
N GLU A 29 -5.01 -6.89 -1.26
CA GLU A 29 -6.03 -7.37 -0.31
C GLU A 29 -5.48 -8.43 0.67
N THR A 30 -4.29 -9.00 0.41
CA THR A 30 -3.65 -9.97 1.31
C THR A 30 -2.13 -9.74 1.43
N PRO A 31 -1.51 -10.10 2.57
CA PRO A 31 -0.07 -10.03 2.74
C PRO A 31 0.71 -10.90 1.74
N GLU A 32 0.16 -12.06 1.38
CA GLU A 32 0.79 -12.98 0.42
C GLU A 32 0.90 -12.35 -0.98
N THR A 33 -0.17 -11.69 -1.43
CA THR A 33 -0.16 -10.99 -2.71
C THR A 33 0.75 -9.76 -2.66
N ALA A 34 0.80 -9.05 -1.52
CA ALA A 34 1.73 -7.93 -1.30
C ALA A 34 3.20 -8.37 -1.43
N ARG A 35 3.57 -9.53 -0.85
CA ARG A 35 4.91 -10.11 -0.99
C ARG A 35 5.26 -10.42 -2.43
N ARG A 36 4.35 -11.03 -3.18
CA ARG A 36 4.57 -11.33 -4.61
C ARG A 36 4.81 -10.06 -5.44
N TRP A 37 4.10 -8.97 -5.16
CA TRP A 37 4.42 -7.67 -5.77
C TRP A 37 5.79 -7.14 -5.34
N GLY A 38 6.15 -7.28 -4.07
CA GLY A 38 7.48 -6.93 -3.56
C GLY A 38 8.58 -7.69 -4.32
N GLU A 39 8.47 -9.01 -4.40
CA GLU A 39 9.40 -9.87 -5.15
C GLU A 39 9.44 -9.51 -6.63
N PHE A 40 8.29 -9.19 -7.24
CA PHE A 40 8.20 -8.81 -8.65
C PHE A 40 8.81 -7.43 -8.95
N LEU A 41 8.66 -6.45 -8.05
CA LEU A 41 9.13 -5.07 -8.24
C LEU A 41 10.60 -4.88 -7.81
N TYR A 42 11.04 -5.63 -6.82
CA TYR A 42 12.37 -5.55 -6.21
C TYR A 42 13.17 -6.83 -6.48
N GLN A 43 13.19 -7.28 -7.74
CA GLN A 43 13.87 -8.52 -8.15
C GLN A 43 15.40 -8.46 -8.01
N ASP A 44 15.98 -7.25 -7.96
CA ASP A 44 17.41 -7.08 -7.75
C ASP A 44 17.77 -7.39 -6.29
N GLN A 45 18.70 -8.32 -6.07
CA GLN A 45 19.06 -8.83 -4.74
C GLN A 45 19.57 -7.75 -3.76
N ALA A 46 19.92 -6.55 -4.25
CA ALA A 46 20.30 -5.42 -3.40
C ALA A 46 19.10 -4.65 -2.83
N SER A 47 17.89 -4.87 -3.35
CA SER A 47 16.70 -4.11 -2.98
C SER A 47 15.89 -4.81 -1.90
N VAL A 48 15.88 -4.23 -0.70
CA VAL A 48 15.00 -4.67 0.39
C VAL A 48 13.61 -4.06 0.18
N PHE A 49 12.58 -4.89 0.29
CA PHE A 49 11.19 -4.42 0.35
C PHE A 49 10.57 -4.77 1.69
N HIS A 50 9.60 -3.96 2.08
CA HIS A 50 8.81 -4.12 3.29
C HIS A 50 7.34 -4.34 2.93
N VAL A 51 6.66 -5.13 3.75
CA VAL A 51 5.21 -5.33 3.68
C VAL A 51 4.64 -4.82 4.99
N ILE A 52 3.75 -3.84 4.90
CA ILE A 52 2.99 -3.35 6.04
C ILE A 52 1.52 -3.66 5.84
N GLN A 53 0.86 -4.00 6.94
CA GLN A 53 -0.57 -4.20 7.02
C GLN A 53 -1.20 -2.98 7.72
N VAL A 54 -2.35 -2.57 7.20
CA VAL A 54 -3.21 -1.55 7.78
C VAL A 54 -4.64 -2.07 7.80
N ASP A 55 -5.31 -1.90 8.93
CA ASP A 55 -6.74 -2.17 9.05
C ASP A 55 -7.52 -0.92 8.69
N VAL A 56 -8.43 -1.05 7.73
CA VAL A 56 -9.23 0.06 7.18
C VAL A 56 -10.72 -0.30 7.29
N PRO A 57 -11.57 0.61 7.80
CA PRO A 57 -13.02 0.42 7.79
C PRO A 57 -13.57 0.07 6.40
N LEU A 58 -14.54 -0.85 6.37
CA LEU A 58 -15.13 -1.33 5.11
C LEU A 58 -15.72 -0.20 4.26
N GLU A 59 -16.29 0.83 4.90
CA GLU A 59 -16.85 2.02 4.22
C GLU A 59 -15.81 2.80 3.40
N ILE A 60 -14.54 2.78 3.79
CA ILE A 60 -13.44 3.41 3.06
C ILE A 60 -12.95 2.46 1.97
N VAL A 61 -12.89 1.16 2.26
CA VAL A 61 -12.50 0.11 1.30
C VAL A 61 -13.43 0.08 0.09
N ASP A 62 -14.74 0.30 0.29
CA ASP A 62 -15.75 0.36 -0.77
C ASP A 62 -15.62 1.59 -1.68
N GLN A 63 -14.91 2.63 -1.24
CA GLN A 63 -14.60 3.81 -2.06
C GLN A 63 -13.36 3.62 -2.95
N MET A 64 -12.61 2.53 -2.76
CA MET A 64 -11.40 2.25 -3.53
C MET A 64 -11.71 1.60 -4.87
N PHE A 65 -10.94 1.95 -5.90
CA PHE A 65 -11.01 1.25 -7.18
C PHE A 65 -10.39 -0.14 -7.05
N ARG A 66 -11.17 -1.19 -7.32
CA ARG A 66 -10.73 -2.58 -7.16
C ARG A 66 -10.44 -3.24 -8.51
N LEU A 67 -9.28 -3.88 -8.60
CA LEU A 67 -8.97 -4.85 -9.64
C LEU A 67 -8.94 -6.25 -9.04
N SER A 68 -9.62 -7.20 -9.68
CA SER A 68 -9.57 -8.61 -9.28
C SER A 68 -8.21 -9.26 -9.58
N SER A 69 -7.47 -8.70 -10.53
CA SER A 69 -6.11 -9.13 -10.88
C SER A 69 -5.33 -7.94 -11.43
N LEU A 70 -4.35 -7.47 -10.66
CA LEU A 70 -3.36 -6.48 -11.08
C LEU A 70 -2.03 -7.22 -11.34
N ASP A 71 -1.35 -6.90 -12.45
CA ASP A 71 -0.10 -7.54 -12.92
C ASP A 71 -0.13 -9.08 -13.00
N GLN A 72 -1.31 -9.70 -13.06
CA GLN A 72 -1.51 -11.16 -12.95
C GLN A 72 -1.08 -11.76 -11.61
N ILE A 73 -0.90 -10.94 -10.57
CA ILE A 73 -0.43 -11.38 -9.25
C ILE A 73 -1.62 -11.64 -8.31
N GLY A 74 -2.60 -10.74 -8.28
CA GLY A 74 -3.81 -10.92 -7.48
C GLY A 74 -4.64 -9.65 -7.31
N PRO A 75 -5.62 -9.66 -6.39
CA PRO A 75 -6.53 -8.55 -6.20
C PRO A 75 -5.83 -7.36 -5.53
N ALA A 76 -6.13 -6.16 -6.02
CA ALA A 76 -5.59 -4.91 -5.52
C ALA A 76 -6.67 -3.82 -5.48
N ARG A 77 -6.48 -2.86 -4.57
CA ARG A 77 -7.30 -1.67 -4.42
C ARG A 77 -6.47 -0.42 -4.57
N TYR A 78 -6.98 0.54 -5.32
CA TYR A 78 -6.37 1.85 -5.47
C TYR A 78 -7.16 2.88 -4.67
N ALA A 79 -6.47 3.56 -3.76
CA ALA A 79 -7.00 4.70 -3.02
C ALA A 79 -6.43 5.98 -3.61
N GLU A 80 -7.31 6.87 -4.09
CA GLU A 80 -6.94 8.21 -4.53
C GLU A 80 -6.73 9.18 -3.35
N GLY A 81 -6.25 10.39 -3.61
CA GLY A 81 -5.79 11.32 -2.57
C GLY A 81 -6.79 11.58 -1.42
N GLU A 82 -8.08 11.74 -1.73
CA GLU A 82 -9.11 11.94 -0.70
C GLU A 82 -9.33 10.68 0.14
N VAL A 83 -9.35 9.50 -0.50
CA VAL A 83 -9.48 8.21 0.19
C VAL A 83 -8.24 7.92 1.03
N LEU A 84 -7.04 8.26 0.57
CA LEU A 84 -5.81 8.17 1.37
C LEU A 84 -5.89 9.04 2.63
N ALA A 85 -6.44 10.25 2.52
CA ALA A 85 -6.65 11.11 3.68
C ALA A 85 -7.61 10.47 4.70
N LEU A 86 -8.67 9.80 4.23
CA LEU A 86 -9.58 9.04 5.10
C LEU A 86 -8.90 7.85 5.77
N ILE A 87 -8.10 7.07 5.02
CA ILE A 87 -7.29 5.97 5.59
C ILE A 87 -6.40 6.51 6.71
N ASN A 88 -5.70 7.62 6.48
CA ASN A 88 -4.79 8.19 7.48
C ASN A 88 -5.51 8.66 8.75
N GLN A 89 -6.77 9.13 8.64
CA GLN A 89 -7.57 9.56 9.79
C GLN A 89 -8.16 8.41 10.59
N GLN A 90 -8.39 7.26 9.94
CA GLN A 90 -9.15 6.13 10.50
C GLN A 90 -8.31 4.87 10.72
N GLN A 91 -7.06 4.83 10.24
CA GLN A 91 -6.15 3.73 10.49
C GLN A 91 -5.83 3.62 11.99
N MET A 92 -5.81 2.39 12.49
CA MET A 92 -5.49 2.10 13.89
C MET A 92 -3.98 1.87 14.14
N GLY A 93 -3.15 2.10 13.13
CA GLY A 93 -1.71 1.91 13.16
C GLY A 93 -1.19 1.09 11.98
N PHE A 94 0.13 0.87 11.94
CA PHE A 94 0.81 0.04 10.95
C PHE A 94 1.46 -1.16 11.64
N ALA A 95 1.33 -2.34 11.04
CA ALA A 95 2.07 -3.53 11.46
C ALA A 95 2.94 -4.01 10.29
N GLU A 96 4.25 -4.11 10.50
CA GLU A 96 5.12 -4.79 9.53
C GLU A 96 4.89 -6.30 9.61
N VAL A 97 4.73 -6.93 8.45
CA VAL A 97 4.44 -8.37 8.33
C VAL A 97 5.55 -9.03 7.53
N SER A 98 6.43 -9.74 8.24
CA SER A 98 7.51 -10.57 7.68
C SER A 98 6.97 -11.75 6.88
#